data_AF-A0A6G0QH84-F1
#
_entry.id   AF-A0A6G0QH84-F1
#
_cell.length_a   1.000
_cell.length_b   1.000
_cell.length_c   1.000
_cell.angle_alpha   90.00
_cell.angle_beta   90.00
_cell.angle_gamma   90.00
#
_symmetry.space_group_name_H-M   'P 1'
#
loop_
_entity.id
_entity.type
_entity.pdbx_description
1 polymer ?
#
loop_
_entity_poly.entity_id
_entity_poly.type
_entity_poly.pdbx_seq_one_letter_code
_entity_poly.pdbx_strand_id
1 'polypeptide(L)'
;MVPSDMDDLQVPGVGSVAETLPCVQHLCNHMKEARPACTRVATRLQNLQQELRRMSEEGHPPVSESLVGYYVEVFANFLQFLRKYHNKNLIFRVAENQKMTERLKQVNEQLAQVFAALDVGAPTNWDTSWQIDCRLQEQALTNAVDKSDIRSLQSSRAQLEALLTLKFEVEKRADRHDGMSMILIQSLMGKISAEMKRTDVTLPPWFLPLYEVEVEAEPFAGGHFGKVHRGVMRSGEKVVVEFFSVDELVTDERAQVQVEKELGRLFQLRHSNVVTMLGGSHVSTPPFVVYEDTDNGNLG
;
A
#
# COMPACT_ATOMS: atom_id res chain seq x y z
N MET A 1 -9.48 -3.28 -31.82
CA MET A 1 -10.46 -4.30 -32.29
C MET A 1 -11.33 -4.56 -31.08
N VAL A 2 -12.58 -4.09 -31.08
CA VAL A 2 -13.48 -4.29 -29.94
C VAL A 2 -13.62 -5.80 -29.70
N PRO A 3 -13.42 -6.30 -28.46
CA PRO A 3 -13.60 -7.72 -28.18
C PRO A 3 -14.97 -8.16 -28.66
N SER A 4 -15.00 -9.19 -29.50
CA SER A 4 -16.23 -9.82 -30.01
C SER A 4 -17.03 -10.50 -28.90
N ASP A 5 -16.42 -10.67 -27.73
CA ASP A 5 -17.03 -11.19 -26.51
C ASP A 5 -16.67 -10.28 -25.33
N MET A 6 -17.67 -9.76 -24.63
CA MET A 6 -17.46 -8.93 -23.43
C MET A 6 -16.97 -9.75 -22.23
N ASP A 7 -16.93 -11.08 -22.37
CA ASP A 7 -16.36 -12.00 -21.40
C ASP A 7 -14.82 -12.00 -21.43
N ASP A 8 -14.22 -11.51 -22.52
CA ASP A 8 -12.78 -11.48 -22.75
C ASP A 8 -12.13 -10.12 -22.41
N LEU A 9 -12.80 -9.25 -21.66
CA LEU A 9 -12.22 -7.98 -21.19
C LEU A 9 -10.94 -8.24 -20.38
N GLN A 10 -9.78 -8.01 -20.99
CA GLN A 10 -8.49 -8.30 -20.39
C GLN A 10 -7.98 -7.16 -19.52
N VAL A 11 -7.61 -7.48 -18.29
CA VAL A 11 -6.80 -6.62 -17.42
C VAL A 11 -5.32 -6.97 -17.63
N PRO A 12 -4.47 -6.03 -18.07
CA PRO A 12 -3.06 -6.29 -18.32
C PRO A 12 -2.35 -6.94 -17.12
N GLY A 13 -1.69 -8.08 -17.36
CA GLY A 13 -0.94 -8.81 -16.33
C GLY A 13 -1.79 -9.53 -15.27
N VAL A 14 -3.11 -9.62 -15.44
CA VAL A 14 -4.01 -10.30 -14.49
C VAL A 14 -4.88 -11.36 -15.17
N GLY A 15 -5.54 -11.04 -16.28
CA GLY A 15 -6.49 -11.92 -16.97
C GLY A 15 -7.84 -11.25 -17.21
N SER A 16 -8.89 -12.05 -17.46
CA SER A 16 -10.24 -11.50 -17.70
C SER A 16 -10.82 -10.82 -16.46
N VAL A 17 -11.55 -9.72 -16.66
CA VAL A 17 -12.34 -9.04 -15.62
C VAL A 17 -13.31 -10.03 -14.94
N ALA A 18 -13.95 -10.92 -15.70
CA ALA A 18 -14.92 -11.88 -15.17
C ALA A 18 -14.27 -12.89 -14.21
N GLU A 19 -13.11 -13.43 -14.58
CA GLU A 19 -12.36 -14.40 -13.79
C GLU A 19 -11.73 -13.76 -12.54
N THR A 20 -11.44 -12.46 -12.61
CA THR A 20 -10.79 -11.71 -11.52
C THR A 20 -11.79 -11.20 -10.48
N LEU A 21 -13.07 -11.11 -10.84
CA LEU A 21 -14.12 -10.56 -9.98
C LEU A 21 -14.31 -11.32 -8.65
N PRO A 22 -14.26 -12.66 -8.59
CA PRO A 22 -14.25 -13.39 -7.32
C PRO A 22 -13.02 -13.05 -6.45
N CYS A 23 -11.86 -12.80 -7.06
CA CYS A 23 -10.66 -12.38 -6.34
C CYS A 23 -10.88 -10.99 -5.70
N VAL A 24 -11.47 -10.04 -6.43
CA VAL A 24 -11.85 -8.72 -5.90
C VAL A 24 -12.77 -8.86 -4.70
N GLN A 25 -13.83 -9.67 -4.80
CA GLN A 25 -14.76 -9.92 -3.69
C GLN A 25 -14.07 -10.55 -2.48
N HIS A 26 -13.17 -11.52 -2.71
CA HIS A 26 -12.38 -12.14 -1.66
C HIS A 26 -11.51 -11.11 -0.94
N LEU A 27 -10.79 -10.27 -1.67
CA LEU A 27 -9.95 -9.23 -1.09
C LEU A 27 -10.77 -8.18 -0.31
N CYS A 28 -11.93 -7.76 -0.83
CA CYS A 28 -12.86 -6.87 -0.12
C CYS A 28 -13.27 -7.43 1.25
N ASN A 29 -13.52 -8.74 1.35
CA ASN A 29 -13.87 -9.38 2.62
C ASN A 29 -12.72 -9.39 3.65
N HIS A 30 -11.47 -9.28 3.19
CA HIS A 30 -10.28 -9.20 4.04
C HIS A 30 -9.82 -7.77 4.30
N MET A 31 -10.55 -6.78 3.79
CA MET A 31 -10.43 -5.40 4.25
C MET A 31 -10.96 -5.31 5.68
N LYS A 32 -10.36 -4.42 6.46
CA LYS A 32 -10.76 -4.18 7.85
C LYS A 32 -11.79 -3.07 7.90
N GLU A 33 -11.39 -1.83 8.22
CA GLU A 33 -12.29 -0.70 8.37
C GLU A 33 -13.02 -0.34 7.07
N ALA A 34 -12.32 -0.43 5.93
CA ALA A 34 -12.85 -0.05 4.63
C ALA A 34 -13.70 -1.14 3.93
N ARG A 35 -13.98 -2.29 4.59
CA ARG A 35 -14.73 -3.40 3.99
C ARG A 35 -16.06 -2.97 3.39
N PRO A 36 -16.95 -2.23 4.09
CA PRO A 36 -18.22 -1.82 3.51
C PRO A 36 -18.06 -1.01 2.22
N ALA A 37 -17.14 -0.03 2.23
CA ALA A 37 -16.89 0.84 1.08
C ALA A 37 -16.31 0.06 -0.11
N CYS A 38 -15.37 -0.85 0.15
CA CYS A 38 -14.80 -1.72 -0.87
C CYS A 38 -15.84 -2.68 -1.47
N THR A 39 -16.74 -3.23 -0.65
CA THR A 39 -17.82 -4.09 -1.13
C THR A 39 -18.76 -3.31 -2.06
N ARG A 40 -19.12 -2.07 -1.72
CA ARG A 40 -19.94 -1.22 -2.61
C ARG A 40 -19.25 -0.93 -3.94
N VAL A 41 -17.95 -0.62 -3.92
CA VAL A 41 -17.15 -0.43 -5.14
C VAL A 41 -17.16 -1.70 -5.99
N ALA A 42 -16.94 -2.86 -5.38
CA ALA A 42 -17.01 -4.15 -6.06
C ALA A 42 -18.39 -4.38 -6.69
N THR A 43 -19.49 -4.14 -5.98
CA THR A 43 -20.85 -4.24 -6.54
C THR A 43 -21.07 -3.29 -7.71
N ARG A 44 -20.56 -2.06 -7.65
CA ARG A 44 -20.63 -1.10 -8.77
C ARG A 44 -19.87 -1.60 -10.00
N LEU A 45 -18.68 -2.17 -9.82
CA LEU A 45 -17.92 -2.79 -10.91
C LEU A 45 -18.66 -3.97 -11.55
N GLN A 46 -19.34 -4.78 -10.74
CA GLN A 46 -20.17 -5.91 -11.20
C GLN A 46 -21.36 -5.44 -12.03
N ASN A 47 -22.07 -4.41 -11.55
CA ASN A 47 -23.21 -3.86 -12.25
C ASN A 47 -22.79 -3.29 -13.62
N LEU A 48 -21.65 -2.59 -13.69
CA LEU A 48 -21.10 -2.12 -14.97
C LEU A 48 -20.78 -3.28 -15.91
N GLN A 49 -20.15 -4.35 -15.40
CA GLN A 49 -19.83 -5.51 -16.23
C GLN A 49 -21.09 -6.17 -16.79
N GLN A 50 -22.12 -6.35 -15.96
CA GLN A 50 -23.39 -6.94 -16.37
C GLN A 50 -24.10 -6.07 -17.42
N GLU A 51 -24.09 -4.75 -17.22
CA GLU A 51 -24.74 -3.82 -18.13
C GLU A 51 -24.04 -3.76 -19.48
N LEU A 52 -22.71 -3.72 -19.46
CA LEU A 52 -21.89 -3.83 -20.66
C LEU A 52 -22.26 -5.11 -21.45
N ARG A 53 -22.29 -6.28 -20.80
CA ARG A 53 -22.73 -7.55 -21.43
C ARG A 53 -24.13 -7.44 -22.03
N ARG A 54 -25.09 -6.90 -21.26
CA ARG A 54 -26.48 -6.72 -21.70
C ARG A 54 -26.57 -5.87 -22.97
N MET A 55 -25.83 -4.76 -23.04
CA MET A 55 -25.80 -3.90 -24.23
C MET A 55 -25.28 -4.65 -25.48
N SER A 56 -24.26 -5.50 -25.31
CA SER A 56 -23.73 -6.34 -26.39
C SER A 56 -24.72 -7.42 -26.83
N GLU A 57 -25.39 -8.10 -25.90
CA GLU A 57 -26.40 -9.12 -26.19
C GLU A 57 -27.63 -8.54 -26.90
N GLU A 58 -28.06 -7.33 -26.54
CA GLU A 58 -29.21 -6.64 -27.12
C GLU A 58 -28.91 -5.97 -28.47
N GLY A 59 -27.67 -6.08 -28.97
CA GLY A 59 -27.28 -5.53 -30.27
C GLY A 59 -27.19 -4.00 -30.32
N HIS A 60 -26.96 -3.35 -29.17
CA HIS A 60 -26.69 -1.91 -29.13
C HIS A 60 -25.39 -1.58 -29.88
N PRO A 61 -25.21 -0.32 -30.34
CA PRO A 61 -23.94 0.11 -30.90
C PRO A 61 -22.79 -0.21 -29.92
N PRO A 62 -21.64 -0.70 -30.42
CA PRO A 62 -20.53 -1.04 -29.55
C PRO A 62 -20.08 0.19 -28.76
N VAL A 63 -19.90 -0.01 -27.46
CA VAL A 63 -19.36 1.01 -26.57
C VAL A 63 -17.98 1.44 -27.06
N SER A 64 -17.66 2.74 -26.93
CA SER A 64 -16.36 3.27 -27.34
C SER A 64 -15.20 2.47 -26.74
N GLU A 65 -14.22 2.07 -27.57
CA GLU A 65 -13.02 1.34 -27.14
C GLU A 65 -12.25 2.10 -26.04
N SER A 66 -12.28 3.44 -26.08
CA SER A 66 -11.69 4.29 -25.04
C SER A 66 -12.39 4.19 -23.69
N LEU A 67 -13.72 4.08 -23.67
CA LEU A 67 -14.51 3.96 -22.44
C LEU A 67 -14.36 2.56 -21.83
N VAL A 68 -14.31 1.54 -22.68
CA VAL A 68 -14.00 0.17 -22.28
C VAL A 68 -12.59 0.08 -21.69
N GLY A 69 -11.60 0.69 -22.35
CA GLY A 69 -10.23 0.77 -21.83
C GLY A 69 -10.15 1.50 -20.48
N TYR A 70 -10.88 2.61 -20.33
CA TYR A 70 -10.96 3.34 -19.07
C TYR A 70 -11.60 2.51 -17.94
N TYR A 71 -12.68 1.77 -18.23
CA TYR A 71 -13.28 0.85 -17.25
C TYR A 71 -12.28 -0.22 -16.78
N VAL A 72 -11.54 -0.83 -17.71
CA VAL A 72 -10.50 -1.83 -17.40
C VAL A 72 -9.41 -1.22 -16.51
N GLU A 73 -9.00 0.02 -16.79
CA GLU A 73 -8.03 0.76 -15.97
C GLU A 73 -8.55 0.98 -14.53
N VAL A 74 -9.80 1.41 -14.38
CA VAL A 74 -10.44 1.60 -13.06
C VAL A 74 -10.51 0.29 -12.29
N PHE A 75 -10.85 -0.81 -12.95
CA PHE A 75 -10.85 -2.14 -12.36
C PHE A 75 -9.43 -2.54 -11.88
N ALA A 76 -8.42 -2.35 -12.73
CA ALA A 76 -7.03 -2.63 -12.40
C ALA A 76 -6.53 -1.81 -11.19
N ASN A 77 -6.85 -0.52 -11.18
CA ASN A 77 -6.53 0.40 -10.08
C ASN A 77 -7.16 -0.04 -8.76
N PHE A 78 -8.43 -0.48 -8.80
CA PHE A 78 -9.12 -0.98 -7.61
C PHE A 78 -8.54 -2.33 -7.12
N LEU A 79 -8.19 -3.23 -8.03
CA LEU A 79 -7.53 -4.48 -7.67
C LEU A 79 -6.16 -4.23 -7.03
N GLN A 80 -5.36 -3.32 -7.60
CA GLN A 80 -4.07 -2.93 -7.03
C GLN A 80 -4.25 -2.29 -5.65
N PHE A 81 -5.27 -1.45 -5.48
CA PHE A 81 -5.66 -0.89 -4.20
C PHE A 81 -5.95 -2.00 -3.17
N LEU A 82 -6.81 -2.97 -3.51
CA LEU A 82 -7.13 -4.08 -2.60
C LEU A 82 -5.90 -4.92 -2.26
N ARG A 83 -5.06 -5.25 -3.25
CA ARG A 83 -3.80 -5.97 -3.02
C ARG A 83 -2.87 -5.21 -2.07
N LYS A 84 -2.85 -3.87 -2.13
CA LYS A 84 -2.03 -3.03 -1.25
C LYS A 84 -2.57 -2.94 0.18
N TYR A 85 -3.88 -2.88 0.37
CA TYR A 85 -4.48 -2.55 1.67
C TYR A 85 -5.15 -3.73 2.41
N HIS A 86 -5.40 -4.86 1.74
CA HIS A 86 -5.98 -6.04 2.40
C HIS A 86 -5.01 -6.67 3.40
N ASN A 87 -5.57 -7.23 4.47
CA ASN A 87 -4.85 -8.00 5.49
C ASN A 87 -3.59 -7.32 6.08
N LYS A 88 -3.57 -5.98 6.11
CA LYS A 88 -2.46 -5.21 6.69
C LYS A 88 -2.60 -5.09 8.21
N ASN A 89 -1.46 -5.00 8.90
CA ASN A 89 -1.42 -4.82 10.34
C ASN A 89 -1.92 -3.43 10.76
N LEU A 90 -2.22 -3.24 12.05
CA LEU A 90 -2.79 -1.98 12.55
C LEU A 90 -1.87 -0.77 12.34
N ILE A 91 -0.55 -0.93 12.49
CA ILE A 91 0.43 0.15 12.33
C ILE A 91 0.38 0.70 10.91
N PHE A 92 0.45 -0.19 9.92
CA PHE A 92 0.33 0.18 8.51
C PHE A 92 -1.02 0.83 8.23
N ARG A 93 -2.12 0.28 8.76
CA ARG A 93 -3.47 0.82 8.51
C ARG A 93 -3.64 2.23 9.06
N VAL A 94 -3.07 2.53 10.23
CA VAL A 94 -3.08 3.89 10.80
C VAL A 94 -2.19 4.82 9.98
N ALA A 95 -0.96 4.41 9.67
CA ALA A 95 0.00 5.21 8.90
C ALA A 95 -0.51 5.55 7.49
N GLU A 96 -1.22 4.65 6.83
CA GLU A 96 -1.67 4.83 5.45
C GLU A 96 -3.17 5.13 5.32
N ASN A 97 -3.89 5.38 6.43
CA ASN A 97 -5.35 5.54 6.41
C ASN A 97 -5.82 6.67 5.48
N GLN A 98 -5.20 7.85 5.59
CA GLN A 98 -5.58 9.01 4.79
C GLN A 98 -5.40 8.72 3.29
N LYS A 99 -4.22 8.24 2.91
CA LYS A 99 -3.90 7.90 1.52
C LYS A 99 -4.79 6.79 0.96
N MET A 100 -5.08 5.77 1.77
CA MET A 100 -5.99 4.70 1.41
C MET A 100 -7.39 5.25 1.13
N THR A 101 -7.89 6.13 2.00
CA THR A 101 -9.20 6.77 1.86
C THR A 101 -9.27 7.64 0.60
N GLU A 102 -8.24 8.43 0.32
CA GLU A 102 -8.13 9.25 -0.89
C GLU A 102 -8.12 8.41 -2.17
N ARG A 103 -7.34 7.33 -2.22
CA ARG A 103 -7.33 6.41 -3.37
C ARG A 103 -8.69 5.74 -3.57
N LEU A 104 -9.35 5.32 -2.49
CA LEU A 104 -10.67 4.70 -2.59
C LEU A 104 -11.74 5.68 -3.07
N LYS A 105 -11.64 6.96 -2.66
CA LYS A 105 -12.48 8.03 -3.18
C LYS A 105 -12.26 8.23 -4.68
N GLN A 106 -11.00 8.30 -5.11
CA GLN A 106 -10.64 8.43 -6.53
C GLN A 106 -11.25 7.30 -7.38
N VAL A 107 -11.18 6.05 -6.92
CA VAL A 107 -11.83 4.91 -7.63
C VAL A 107 -13.34 5.10 -7.72
N ASN A 108 -14.00 5.59 -6.66
CA ASN A 108 -15.43 5.86 -6.70
C ASN A 108 -15.82 6.96 -7.70
N GLU A 109 -15.02 8.01 -7.79
CA GLU A 109 -15.19 9.13 -8.74
C GLU A 109 -14.98 8.64 -10.18
N GLN A 110 -13.93 7.86 -10.42
CA GLN A 110 -13.66 7.25 -11.73
C GLN A 110 -14.82 6.34 -12.17
N LEU A 111 -15.36 5.53 -11.26
CA LEU A 111 -16.55 4.72 -11.57
C LEU A 111 -17.77 5.57 -11.91
N ALA A 112 -17.99 6.68 -11.18
CA ALA A 112 -19.11 7.57 -11.47
C ALA A 112 -19.01 8.16 -12.89
N GLN A 113 -17.81 8.48 -13.36
CA GLN A 113 -17.57 8.93 -14.73
C GLN A 113 -17.91 7.83 -15.76
N VAL A 114 -17.55 6.58 -15.50
CA VAL A 114 -17.89 5.45 -16.40
C VAL A 114 -19.40 5.26 -16.49
N PHE A 115 -20.12 5.26 -15.35
CA PHE A 115 -21.58 5.17 -15.34
C PHE A 115 -22.25 6.32 -16.11
N ALA A 116 -21.79 7.56 -15.87
CA ALA A 116 -22.32 8.74 -16.56
C ALA A 116 -22.09 8.66 -18.08
N ALA A 117 -20.93 8.17 -18.51
CA ALA A 117 -20.62 8.03 -19.94
C ALA A 117 -21.43 6.95 -20.66
N LEU A 118 -21.92 5.94 -19.94
CA LEU A 118 -22.79 4.90 -20.49
C LEU A 118 -24.27 5.30 -20.51
N ASP A 119 -24.64 6.43 -19.91
CA ASP A 119 -26.05 6.82 -19.64
C ASP A 119 -26.84 5.76 -18.87
N VAL A 120 -26.12 4.87 -18.17
CA VAL A 120 -26.70 3.83 -17.33
C VAL A 120 -26.96 4.48 -16.00
N GLY A 121 -28.23 4.70 -15.70
CA GLY A 121 -28.69 5.41 -14.50
C GLY A 121 -27.92 4.99 -13.25
N ALA A 122 -27.00 5.83 -12.81
CA ALA A 122 -26.40 5.70 -11.49
C ALA A 122 -26.90 6.85 -10.61
N PRO A 123 -28.12 6.75 -10.03
CA PRO A 123 -28.39 7.43 -8.79
C PRO A 123 -27.82 6.58 -7.64
N THR A 124 -26.60 6.04 -7.77
CA THR A 124 -25.88 5.66 -6.56
C THR A 124 -25.53 6.97 -5.89
N ASN A 125 -26.25 7.28 -4.82
CA ASN A 125 -25.92 8.26 -3.79
C ASN A 125 -24.59 7.90 -3.09
N TRP A 126 -23.57 7.57 -3.89
CA TRP A 126 -22.27 7.09 -3.44
C TRP A 126 -21.59 8.19 -2.65
N ASP A 127 -21.79 9.47 -2.99
CA ASP A 127 -21.32 10.61 -2.21
C ASP A 127 -21.92 10.64 -0.80
N THR A 128 -23.23 10.42 -0.68
CA THR A 128 -23.91 10.34 0.63
C THR A 128 -23.45 9.09 1.41
N SER A 129 -23.30 7.96 0.70
CA SER A 129 -22.80 6.71 1.27
C SER A 129 -21.35 6.85 1.72
N TRP A 130 -20.54 7.62 0.99
CA TRP A 130 -19.13 7.85 1.24
C TRP A 130 -18.91 8.59 2.57
N GLN A 131 -19.72 9.61 2.86
CA GLN A 131 -19.64 10.30 4.15
C GLN A 131 -19.96 9.37 5.32
N ILE A 132 -20.96 8.48 5.15
CA ILE A 132 -21.29 7.46 6.14
C ILE A 132 -20.12 6.48 6.30
N ASP A 133 -19.50 6.09 5.19
CA ASP A 133 -18.38 5.15 5.15
C ASP A 133 -17.14 5.70 5.82
N CYS A 134 -16.78 6.96 5.55
CA CYS A 134 -15.68 7.63 6.23
C CYS A 134 -15.88 7.62 7.74
N ARG A 135 -17.08 7.97 8.23
CA ARG A 135 -17.40 7.95 9.66
C ARG A 135 -17.30 6.56 10.26
N LEU A 136 -17.83 5.54 9.58
CA LEU A 136 -17.75 4.15 10.05
C LEU A 136 -16.31 3.65 10.06
N GLN A 137 -15.52 4.02 9.04
CA GLN A 137 -14.10 3.67 8.93
C GLN A 137 -13.28 4.32 10.06
N GLU A 138 -13.47 5.62 10.31
CA GLU A 138 -12.83 6.36 11.40
C GLU A 138 -13.19 5.76 12.76
N GLN A 139 -14.46 5.45 13.01
CA GLN A 139 -14.90 4.80 14.25
C GLN A 139 -14.28 3.40 14.40
N ALA A 140 -14.24 2.62 13.33
CA ALA A 140 -13.64 1.29 13.36
C ALA A 140 -12.13 1.35 13.62
N LEU A 141 -11.42 2.32 13.01
CA LEU A 141 -9.98 2.50 13.20
C LEU A 141 -9.67 2.96 14.63
N THR A 142 -10.45 3.92 15.14
CA THR A 142 -10.35 4.40 16.52
C THR A 142 -10.54 3.24 17.50
N ASN A 143 -11.60 2.46 17.33
CA ASN A 143 -11.85 1.28 18.16
C ASN A 143 -10.73 0.24 18.07
N ALA A 144 -10.12 0.05 16.89
CA ALA A 144 -9.01 -0.87 16.69
C ALA A 144 -7.74 -0.38 17.40
N VAL A 145 -7.48 0.92 17.39
CA VAL A 145 -6.39 1.55 18.14
C VAL A 145 -6.65 1.46 19.64
N ASP A 146 -7.86 1.73 20.11
CA ASP A 146 -8.21 1.69 21.53
C ASP A 146 -8.05 0.28 22.11
N LYS A 147 -8.53 -0.73 21.39
CA LYS A 147 -8.46 -2.15 21.76
C LYS A 147 -7.16 -2.84 21.36
N SER A 148 -6.19 -2.11 20.80
CA SER A 148 -4.93 -2.69 20.33
C SER A 148 -4.16 -3.32 21.50
N ASP A 149 -3.83 -4.60 21.39
CA ASP A 149 -2.89 -5.24 22.30
C ASP A 149 -1.47 -5.11 21.74
N ILE A 150 -0.68 -4.18 22.28
CA ILE A 150 0.71 -3.98 21.85
C ILE A 150 1.57 -5.23 22.13
N ARG A 151 1.20 -6.06 23.11
CA ARG A 151 1.91 -7.32 23.41
C ARG A 151 1.81 -8.33 22.26
N SER A 152 0.87 -8.13 21.34
CA SER A 152 0.81 -8.90 20.09
C SER A 152 2.05 -8.70 19.22
N LEU A 153 2.76 -7.57 19.35
CA LEU A 153 4.08 -7.33 18.77
C LEU A 153 5.11 -8.13 19.58
N GLN A 154 5.25 -9.42 19.24
CA GLN A 154 5.97 -10.44 20.02
C GLN A 154 7.47 -10.18 20.23
N SER A 155 8.08 -9.21 19.54
CA SER A 155 9.52 -8.95 19.63
C SER A 155 9.84 -7.47 19.84
N SER A 156 10.92 -7.19 20.58
CA SER A 156 11.51 -5.85 20.74
C SER A 156 11.76 -5.19 19.38
N ARG A 157 12.18 -5.99 18.39
CA ARG A 157 12.35 -5.59 16.99
C ARG A 157 11.04 -5.10 16.34
N ALA A 158 9.96 -5.86 16.45
CA ALA A 158 8.67 -5.50 15.86
C ALA A 158 8.06 -4.26 16.55
N GLN A 159 8.27 -4.11 17.86
CA GLN A 159 7.88 -2.91 18.60
C GLN A 159 8.67 -1.69 18.15
N LEU A 160 9.99 -1.83 17.95
CA LEU A 160 10.84 -0.76 17.44
C LEU A 160 10.49 -0.38 16.00
N GLU A 161 10.22 -1.35 15.11
CA GLU A 161 9.73 -1.09 13.75
C GLU A 161 8.41 -0.32 13.76
N ALA A 162 7.46 -0.74 14.59
CA ALA A 162 6.18 -0.05 14.73
C ALA A 162 6.37 1.40 15.20
N LEU A 163 7.23 1.62 16.20
CA LEU A 163 7.49 2.94 16.74
C LEU A 163 8.21 3.86 15.74
N LEU A 164 9.24 3.36 15.03
CA LEU A 164 9.96 4.12 14.01
C LEU A 164 9.05 4.45 12.81
N THR A 165 8.17 3.53 12.43
CA THR A 165 7.16 3.76 11.40
C THR A 165 6.22 4.91 11.78
N LEU A 166 5.68 4.90 13.00
CA LEU A 166 4.79 5.97 13.45
C LEU A 166 5.53 7.31 13.64
N LYS A 167 6.78 7.28 14.12
CA LYS A 167 7.64 8.48 14.19
C LYS A 167 7.92 9.06 12.82
N PHE A 168 8.18 8.22 11.82
CA PHE A 168 8.34 8.65 10.44
C PHE A 168 7.10 9.42 9.95
N GLU A 169 5.90 8.94 10.27
CA GLU A 169 4.67 9.65 9.91
C GLU A 169 4.58 11.03 10.59
N VAL A 170 4.87 11.14 11.89
CA VAL A 170 4.83 12.41 12.62
C VAL A 170 5.91 13.39 12.17
N GLU A 171 7.13 12.92 11.91
CA GLU A 171 8.28 13.80 11.66
C GLU A 171 8.50 14.12 10.18
N LYS A 172 8.14 13.20 9.27
CA LYS A 172 8.43 13.31 7.83
C LYS A 172 7.18 13.44 6.96
N ARG A 173 5.98 13.19 7.51
CA ARG A 173 4.71 13.11 6.75
C ARG A 173 3.52 13.76 7.46
N ALA A 174 3.74 14.62 8.46
CA ALA A 174 2.67 15.25 9.22
C ALA A 174 1.68 16.05 8.35
N ASP A 175 2.15 16.59 7.22
CA ASP A 175 1.34 17.31 6.24
C ASP A 175 0.25 16.43 5.58
N ARG A 176 0.39 15.11 5.67
CA ARG A 176 -0.51 14.13 5.06
C ARG A 176 -1.57 13.58 6.01
N HIS A 177 -1.58 14.02 7.27
CA HIS A 177 -2.49 13.49 8.28
C HIS A 177 -3.47 14.57 8.72
N ASP A 178 -4.73 14.19 8.82
CA ASP A 178 -5.73 15.02 9.49
C ASP A 178 -5.58 14.94 11.01
N GLY A 179 -6.31 15.79 11.74
CA GLY A 179 -6.22 15.86 13.20
C GLY A 179 -6.54 14.53 13.88
N MET A 180 -7.50 13.77 13.34
CA MET A 180 -7.88 12.47 13.89
C MET A 180 -6.81 11.41 13.68
N SER A 181 -6.24 11.30 12.47
CA SER A 181 -5.15 10.36 12.18
C SER A 181 -3.94 10.65 13.04
N MET A 182 -3.60 11.94 13.24
CA MET A 182 -2.52 12.34 14.14
C MET A 182 -2.74 11.90 15.60
N ILE A 183 -3.96 12.03 16.12
CA ILE A 183 -4.32 11.56 17.47
C ILE A 183 -4.13 10.03 17.57
N LEU A 184 -4.55 9.27 16.56
CA LEU A 184 -4.41 7.81 16.55
C LEU A 184 -2.94 7.37 16.48
N ILE A 185 -2.13 8.04 15.64
CA ILE A 185 -0.68 7.81 15.53
C ILE A 185 -0.01 8.04 16.90
N GLN A 186 -0.27 9.19 17.53
CA GLN A 186 0.30 9.54 18.84
C GLN A 186 -0.15 8.58 19.95
N SER A 187 -1.42 8.15 19.93
CA SER A 187 -1.95 7.16 20.88
C SER A 187 -1.22 5.82 20.77
N LEU A 188 -1.03 5.29 19.55
CA LEU A 188 -0.27 4.06 19.34
C LEU A 188 1.20 4.22 19.74
N MET A 189 1.84 5.34 19.39
CA MET A 189 3.22 5.63 19.80
C MET A 189 3.37 5.61 21.32
N GLY A 190 2.42 6.22 22.05
CA GLY A 190 2.41 6.22 23.51
C GLY A 190 2.26 4.82 24.09
N LYS A 191 1.32 4.02 23.57
CA LYS A 191 1.12 2.62 23.98
C LYS A 191 2.36 1.76 23.73
N ILE A 192 3.00 1.90 22.57
CA ILE A 192 4.22 1.15 22.22
C ILE A 192 5.39 1.57 23.09
N SER A 193 5.59 2.86 23.32
CA SER A 193 6.68 3.38 24.15
C SER A 193 6.55 2.92 25.61
N ALA A 194 5.32 2.87 26.13
CA ALA A 194 5.04 2.34 27.47
C ALA A 194 5.37 0.84 27.59
N GLU A 195 5.00 0.04 26.59
CA GLU A 195 5.30 -1.40 26.56
C GLU A 195 6.81 -1.67 26.44
N MET A 196 7.51 -0.94 25.55
CA MET A 196 8.97 -1.06 25.37
C MET A 196 9.77 -0.60 26.60
N LYS A 197 9.15 0.12 27.54
CA LYS A 197 9.82 0.82 28.64
C LYS A 197 10.94 1.75 28.16
N ARG A 198 10.81 2.25 26.92
CA ARG A 198 11.73 3.20 26.28
C ARG A 198 10.92 4.42 25.89
N THR A 199 11.27 5.57 26.45
CA THR A 199 10.57 6.83 26.18
C THR A 199 11.23 7.65 25.08
N ASP A 200 12.53 7.42 24.82
CA ASP A 200 13.29 8.19 23.85
C ASP A 200 13.88 7.25 22.79
N VAL A 201 13.20 7.21 21.64
CA VAL A 201 13.67 6.54 20.43
C VAL A 201 13.74 7.63 19.38
N THR A 202 14.93 8.00 18.96
CA THR A 202 15.13 8.98 17.88
C THR A 202 14.88 8.30 16.54
N LEU A 203 14.22 9.00 15.61
CA LEU A 203 14.06 8.53 14.24
C LEU A 203 15.39 8.70 13.49
N PRO A 204 16.04 7.61 13.00
CA PRO A 204 17.22 7.76 12.17
C PRO A 204 16.89 8.54 10.88
N PRO A 205 17.75 9.46 10.42
CA PRO A 205 17.45 10.31 9.25
C PRO A 205 17.29 9.52 7.94
N TRP A 206 17.81 8.30 7.90
CA TRP A 206 17.73 7.36 6.78
C TRP A 206 16.62 6.32 6.92
N PHE A 207 15.88 6.31 8.04
CA PHE A 207 14.82 5.34 8.23
C PHE A 207 13.72 5.55 7.20
N LEU A 208 13.35 4.47 6.53
CA LEU A 208 12.34 4.45 5.48
C LEU A 208 11.43 3.23 5.68
N PRO A 209 10.13 3.42 5.97
CA PRO A 209 9.18 2.32 5.98
C PRO A 209 9.07 1.66 4.59
N LEU A 210 8.95 0.34 4.54
CA LEU A 210 8.93 -0.41 3.28
C LEU A 210 7.80 0.04 2.32
N TYR A 211 6.67 0.51 2.85
CA TYR A 211 5.53 0.96 2.05
C TYR A 211 5.73 2.28 1.29
N GLU A 212 6.85 2.97 1.53
CA GLU A 212 7.28 4.09 0.69
C GLU A 212 7.87 3.61 -0.64
N VAL A 213 8.11 2.30 -0.82
CA VAL A 213 8.64 1.70 -2.05
C VAL A 213 7.71 0.60 -2.56
N GLU A 214 7.39 0.63 -3.84
CA GLU A 214 6.72 -0.47 -4.54
C GLU A 214 7.79 -1.39 -5.13
N VAL A 215 7.95 -2.56 -4.51
CA VAL A 215 9.02 -3.51 -4.84
C VAL A 215 8.51 -4.53 -5.85
N GLU A 216 9.30 -4.79 -6.88
CA GLU A 216 9.01 -5.85 -7.84
C GLU A 216 9.09 -7.24 -7.19
N ALA A 217 8.18 -8.14 -7.57
CA ALA A 217 8.08 -9.46 -6.96
C ALA A 217 9.33 -10.32 -7.20
N GLU A 218 9.89 -10.24 -8.41
CA GLU A 218 11.05 -11.05 -8.80
C GLU A 218 12.36 -10.32 -8.49
N PRO A 219 13.29 -10.93 -7.76
CA PRO A 219 14.63 -10.39 -7.60
C PRO A 219 15.39 -10.47 -8.93
N PHE A 220 16.18 -9.45 -9.25
CA PHE A 220 17.07 -9.49 -10.41
C PHE A 220 18.48 -10.00 -10.05
N ALA A 221 18.83 -10.00 -8.77
CA ALA A 221 20.06 -10.60 -8.26
C ALA A 221 19.83 -11.20 -6.87
N GLY A 222 20.62 -12.19 -6.49
CA GLY A 222 20.54 -12.81 -5.18
C GLY A 222 21.75 -13.68 -4.88
N GLY A 223 22.11 -13.75 -3.61
CA GLY A 223 23.22 -14.55 -3.11
C GLY A 223 23.02 -14.92 -1.64
N HIS A 224 24.09 -15.38 -0.99
CA HIS A 224 24.04 -15.78 0.42
C HIS A 224 23.58 -14.64 1.35
N PHE A 225 24.00 -13.42 1.06
CA PHE A 225 23.75 -12.24 1.89
C PHE A 225 22.35 -11.66 1.76
N GLY A 226 21.61 -11.99 0.69
CA GLY A 226 20.33 -11.34 0.44
C GLY A 226 19.82 -11.46 -0.99
N LYS A 227 18.72 -10.75 -1.24
CA LYS A 227 18.06 -10.62 -2.54
C LYS A 227 17.96 -9.14 -2.92
N VAL A 228 18.17 -8.86 -4.20
CA VAL A 228 18.12 -7.51 -4.75
C VAL A 228 16.98 -7.43 -5.75
N HIS A 229 16.10 -6.47 -5.52
CA HIS A 229 14.89 -6.23 -6.28
C HIS A 229 14.93 -4.83 -6.90
N ARG A 230 14.28 -4.66 -8.04
CA ARG A 230 13.93 -3.33 -8.52
C ARG A 230 12.70 -2.84 -7.78
N GLY A 231 12.55 -1.53 -7.72
CA GLY A 231 11.37 -0.92 -7.15
C GLY A 231 11.19 0.51 -7.64
N VAL A 232 10.07 1.09 -7.23
CA VAL A 232 9.73 2.47 -7.51
C VAL A 232 9.36 3.13 -6.20
N MET A 233 10.04 4.21 -5.85
CA MET A 233 9.66 5.05 -4.73
C MET A 233 8.27 5.62 -4.97
N ARG A 234 7.58 5.98 -3.89
CA ARG A 234 6.31 6.72 -3.95
C ARG A 234 6.37 8.00 -4.79
N SER A 235 7.55 8.62 -4.95
CA SER A 235 7.79 9.78 -5.82
C SER A 235 7.82 9.46 -7.32
N GLY A 236 7.85 8.17 -7.71
CA GLY A 236 8.03 7.71 -9.08
C GLY A 236 9.48 7.44 -9.47
N GLU A 237 10.44 7.69 -8.57
CA GLU A 237 11.85 7.42 -8.81
C GLU A 237 12.15 5.92 -8.79
N LYS A 238 12.89 5.43 -9.78
CA LYS A 238 13.34 4.03 -9.83
C LYS A 238 14.45 3.81 -8.80
N VAL A 239 14.38 2.69 -8.11
CA VAL A 239 15.30 2.34 -7.03
C VAL A 239 15.66 0.87 -7.05
N VAL A 240 16.74 0.55 -6.35
CA VAL A 240 17.16 -0.81 -6.05
C VAL A 240 16.94 -1.08 -4.56
N VAL A 241 16.29 -2.18 -4.24
CA VAL A 241 16.01 -2.61 -2.86
C VAL A 241 16.77 -3.89 -2.57
N GLU A 242 17.70 -3.84 -1.63
CA GLU A 242 18.46 -4.99 -1.16
C GLU A 242 17.88 -5.47 0.18
N PHE A 243 17.37 -6.69 0.20
CA PHE A 243 16.91 -7.38 1.40
C PHE A 243 17.99 -8.31 1.92
N PHE A 244 18.31 -8.20 3.20
CA PHE A 244 19.34 -9.01 3.84
C PHE A 244 18.76 -10.28 4.48
N SER A 245 19.50 -11.38 4.39
CA SER A 245 19.14 -12.65 5.03
C SER A 245 19.05 -12.50 6.56
N VAL A 246 18.03 -13.10 7.16
CA VAL A 246 17.71 -12.92 8.59
C VAL A 246 18.58 -13.79 9.52
N ASP A 247 19.33 -14.76 8.98
CA ASP A 247 19.80 -15.92 9.74
C ASP A 247 20.96 -15.71 10.74
N GLU A 248 21.60 -14.53 10.83
CA GLU A 248 22.62 -14.30 11.88
C GLU A 248 22.60 -12.91 12.52
N LEU A 249 21.75 -11.98 12.09
CA LEU A 249 21.91 -10.55 12.43
C LEU A 249 21.02 -9.99 13.54
N VAL A 250 19.94 -10.68 13.99
CA VAL A 250 18.84 -9.93 14.65
C VAL A 250 18.11 -10.58 15.82
N THR A 251 18.82 -11.33 16.66
CA THR A 251 18.31 -11.68 18.02
C THR A 251 18.93 -10.86 19.15
N ASP A 252 20.06 -10.18 18.94
CA ASP A 252 20.71 -9.34 19.95
C ASP A 252 20.44 -7.85 19.68
N GLU A 253 19.95 -7.13 20.69
CA GLU A 253 19.76 -5.67 20.64
C GLU A 253 21.08 -4.93 20.35
N ARG A 254 22.23 -5.48 20.76
CA ARG A 254 23.54 -4.90 20.44
C ARG A 254 23.85 -4.95 18.95
N ALA A 255 23.47 -6.03 18.28
CA ALA A 255 23.64 -6.17 16.84
C ALA A 255 22.78 -5.14 16.10
N GLN A 256 21.54 -4.91 16.54
CA GLN A 256 20.68 -3.86 15.96
C GLN A 256 21.30 -2.47 16.06
N VAL A 257 21.84 -2.11 17.24
CA VAL A 257 22.52 -0.81 17.44
C VAL A 257 23.74 -0.67 16.52
N GLN A 258 24.51 -1.74 16.33
CA GLN A 258 25.66 -1.71 15.43
C GLN A 258 25.23 -1.55 13.97
N VAL A 259 24.20 -2.28 13.52
CA VAL A 259 23.64 -2.15 12.17
C VAL A 259 23.10 -0.74 11.95
N GLU A 260 22.36 -0.18 12.90
CA GLU A 260 21.87 1.20 12.83
C GLU A 260 23.01 2.20 12.64
N LYS A 261 24.12 2.02 13.38
CA LYS A 261 25.30 2.88 13.28
C LYS A 261 26.01 2.77 11.93
N GLU A 262 26.19 1.55 11.41
CA GLU A 262 26.82 1.35 10.10
C GLU A 262 25.95 1.91 8.96
N LEU A 263 24.63 1.71 9.02
CA LEU A 263 23.70 2.34 8.07
C LEU A 263 23.74 3.88 8.16
N GLY A 264 23.90 4.42 9.37
CA GLY A 264 24.10 5.85 9.59
C GLY A 264 25.36 6.38 8.90
N ARG A 265 26.45 5.62 8.90
CA ARG A 265 27.68 5.97 8.15
C ARG A 265 27.46 5.84 6.65
N LEU A 266 26.86 4.74 6.20
CA LEU A 266 26.58 4.49 4.79
C LEU A 266 25.73 5.60 4.18
N PHE A 267 24.69 6.05 4.87
CA PHE A 267 23.83 7.15 4.43
C PHE A 267 24.56 8.50 4.29
N GLN A 268 25.63 8.72 5.06
CA GLN A 268 26.45 9.93 5.00
C GLN A 268 27.48 9.88 3.86
N LEU A 269 27.80 8.70 3.33
CA LEU A 269 28.75 8.54 2.23
C LEU A 269 28.09 9.03 0.94
N ARG A 270 28.52 10.20 0.45
CA ARG A 270 28.13 10.75 -0.85
C ARG A 270 29.36 10.96 -1.71
N HIS A 271 29.52 10.14 -2.75
CA HIS A 271 30.66 10.19 -3.65
C HIS A 271 30.23 9.72 -5.04
N SER A 272 30.76 10.31 -6.12
CA SER A 272 30.35 10.01 -7.51
C SER A 272 30.58 8.56 -7.96
N ASN A 273 31.44 7.83 -7.26
CA ASN A 273 31.77 6.42 -7.54
C ASN A 273 31.19 5.44 -6.51
N VAL A 274 30.31 5.90 -5.61
CA VAL A 274 29.66 5.06 -4.59
C VAL A 274 28.15 5.22 -4.76
N VAL A 275 27.44 4.10 -4.88
CA VAL A 275 25.98 4.12 -4.99
C VAL A 275 25.36 4.77 -3.74
N THR A 276 24.45 5.70 -3.97
CA THR A 276 23.83 6.48 -2.89
C THR A 276 22.74 5.67 -2.21
N MET A 277 22.86 5.51 -0.88
CA MET A 277 21.77 5.01 -0.04
C MET A 277 20.69 6.09 0.11
N LEU A 278 19.45 5.74 -0.24
CA LEU A 278 18.28 6.60 -0.14
C LEU A 278 17.54 6.41 1.20
N GLY A 279 17.61 5.21 1.78
CA GLY A 279 17.04 4.91 3.08
C GLY A 279 16.99 3.41 3.35
N GLY A 280 16.30 3.00 4.40
CA GLY A 280 16.10 1.58 4.69
C GLY A 280 15.51 1.32 6.08
N SER A 281 15.45 0.05 6.44
CA SER A 281 14.98 -0.39 7.75
C SER A 281 15.77 -1.60 8.22
N HIS A 282 16.52 -1.41 9.31
CA HIS A 282 17.23 -2.48 10.00
C HIS A 282 16.29 -3.34 10.86
N VAL A 283 15.11 -2.84 11.19
CA VAL A 283 14.13 -3.51 12.05
C VAL A 283 13.04 -4.25 11.28
N SER A 284 12.86 -3.96 9.99
CA SER A 284 11.94 -4.71 9.14
C SER A 284 12.39 -6.16 8.99
N THR A 285 11.45 -7.06 8.71
CA THR A 285 11.74 -8.48 8.51
C THR A 285 11.27 -8.92 7.12
N PRO A 286 12.20 -9.18 6.17
CA PRO A 286 13.66 -9.01 6.28
C PRO A 286 14.10 -7.53 6.34
N PRO A 287 15.26 -7.22 6.95
CA PRO A 287 15.82 -5.87 6.90
C PRO A 287 16.25 -5.53 5.48
N PHE A 288 16.24 -4.24 5.14
CA PHE A 288 16.52 -3.79 3.79
C PHE A 288 17.16 -2.41 3.72
N VAL A 289 17.81 -2.16 2.59
CA VAL A 289 18.34 -0.85 2.19
C VAL A 289 17.85 -0.53 0.77
N VAL A 290 17.57 0.75 0.55
CA VAL A 290 17.13 1.30 -0.74
C VAL A 290 18.24 2.19 -1.28
N TYR A 291 18.59 1.98 -2.54
CA TYR A 291 19.62 2.71 -3.27
C TYR A 291 19.04 3.35 -4.52
N GLU A 292 19.74 4.37 -5.04
CA GLU A 292 19.47 4.89 -6.37
C GLU A 292 19.65 3.79 -7.44
N ASP A 293 18.78 3.78 -8.46
CA ASP A 293 18.95 2.88 -9.61
C ASP A 293 20.06 3.43 -10.50
N THR A 294 21.13 2.64 -10.65
CA THR A 294 22.26 3.01 -11.53
C THR A 294 22.20 2.14 -12.78
N ASP A 295 22.11 2.79 -13.94
CA ASP A 295 21.94 2.11 -15.23
C ASP A 295 23.14 1.20 -15.61
N ASN A 296 24.27 1.32 -14.92
CA ASN A 296 25.54 0.67 -15.30
C ASN A 296 25.77 -0.72 -14.71
N GLY A 297 24.86 -1.26 -13.90
CA GLY A 297 25.00 -2.62 -13.34
C GLY A 297 26.27 -2.83 -12.50
N ASN A 298 26.51 -4.09 -12.09
CA ASN A 298 27.69 -4.44 -11.29
C ASN A 298 28.96 -4.35 -12.14
N LEU A 299 30.05 -3.83 -11.58
CA LEU A 299 31.40 -4.12 -12.08
C LEU A 299 31.65 -5.60 -11.75
N GLY A 300 31.59 -6.45 -12.78
CA GLY A 300 31.59 -7.92 -12.66
C GLY A 300 32.71 -8.53 -11.82
#